data_AF-A0A918GFT5-F1
#
_entry.id   AF-A0A918GFT5-F1
#
_cell.length_a   1.000
_cell.length_b   1.000
_cell.length_c   1.000
_cell.angle_alpha   90.00
_cell.angle_beta   90.00
_cell.angle_gamma   90.00
#
_symmetry.space_group_name_H-M   'P 1'
#
loop_
_entity.id
_entity.type
_entity.pdbx_description
1 polymer ?
#
loop_
_entity_poly.entity_id
_entity_poly.type
_entity_poly.pdbx_seq_one_letter_code
_entity_poly.pdbx_strand_id
1 'polypeptide(L)'
;MVDSAVRGGPELAEALRNGPFHRALRVAISERGLPLARLCAHLERRGLRVGGSTISYWQRGLRVPDGPQSAAVVHALEEILNVPEHALVGLIRPRRRPLGDVGGAPRRWAELSGQWSSAADLLGELDVPESRCNADLEVLAAHHSMEVGPDRVMRASTTRVVLRARRDGPDRYFTVYRGDPGCDIGAVEVREGEGCRRGRVRRHEPSGSMVAELPFDRHLAAGEVHVLSYTVVDGTGGPVDGYHQLARVRGGSLLVQFHFDPAMRPVRCLQDSRPSAHEPCSSATELFCSHDTVSAYFPTTPPGVHGITVEWD
;
A
#
# COMPACT_ATOMS: atom_id res chain seq x y z
N MET A 1 -21.76 19.77 20.03
CA MET A 1 -22.83 19.23 20.89
C MET A 1 -22.72 17.71 20.84
N VAL A 2 -22.42 17.12 22.01
CA VAL A 2 -22.21 15.70 22.34
C VAL A 2 -21.09 14.95 21.60
N ASP A 3 -19.90 15.10 22.19
CA ASP A 3 -18.79 14.15 22.20
C ASP A 3 -19.28 12.80 22.76
N SER A 4 -19.47 11.79 21.88
CA SER A 4 -19.77 10.41 22.31
C SER A 4 -18.45 9.72 22.64
N ALA A 5 -17.93 10.05 23.82
CA ALA A 5 -16.77 9.41 24.41
C ALA A 5 -17.00 7.90 24.45
N VAL A 6 -16.05 7.15 23.90
CA VAL A 6 -15.97 5.68 23.94
C VAL A 6 -16.14 5.22 25.39
N ARG A 7 -17.33 4.72 25.75
CA ARG A 7 -17.58 4.04 27.03
C ARG A 7 -17.12 2.59 26.93
N GLY A 8 -15.82 2.40 26.76
CA GLY A 8 -15.16 1.10 26.74
C GLY A 8 -13.79 1.22 27.41
N GLY A 9 -13.27 0.13 27.96
CA GLY A 9 -11.92 0.11 28.52
C GLY A 9 -10.86 0.50 27.48
N PRO A 10 -9.65 0.90 27.90
CA PRO A 10 -8.56 1.25 26.97
C PRO A 10 -8.26 0.13 25.98
N GLU A 11 -8.45 -1.13 26.40
CA GLU A 11 -8.30 -2.33 25.56
C GLU A 11 -9.38 -2.43 24.46
N LEU A 12 -10.66 -2.19 24.78
CA LEU A 12 -11.73 -2.16 23.76
C LEU A 12 -11.52 -1.02 22.77
N ALA A 13 -11.11 0.15 23.26
CA ALA A 13 -10.83 1.30 22.42
C ALA A 13 -9.66 1.02 21.45
N GLU A 14 -8.61 0.34 21.90
CA GLU A 14 -7.51 -0.10 21.04
C GLU A 14 -7.94 -1.19 20.05
N ALA A 15 -8.71 -2.19 20.50
CA ALA A 15 -9.18 -3.29 19.66
C ALA A 15 -10.11 -2.80 18.54
N LEU A 16 -10.99 -1.83 18.82
CA LEU A 16 -11.84 -1.20 17.79
C LEU A 16 -11.05 -0.31 16.82
N ARG A 17 -9.94 0.30 17.28
CA ARG A 17 -9.10 1.18 16.45
C ARG A 17 -8.10 0.43 15.57
N ASN A 18 -7.49 -0.66 16.03
CA ASN A 18 -6.38 -1.30 15.30
C ASN A 18 -6.47 -2.84 15.29
N GLY A 19 -7.44 -3.43 16.00
CA GLY A 19 -7.55 -4.88 16.12
C GLY A 19 -8.29 -5.53 14.96
N PRO A 20 -8.04 -6.82 14.71
CA PRO A 20 -8.86 -7.61 13.80
C PRO A 20 -10.27 -7.80 14.38
N PHE A 21 -11.29 -7.92 13.51
CA PHE A 21 -12.70 -8.02 13.88
C PHE A 21 -12.98 -9.02 15.02
N HIS A 22 -12.41 -10.22 14.96
CA HIS A 22 -12.63 -11.26 15.97
C HIS A 22 -12.16 -10.85 17.38
N ARG A 23 -11.02 -10.13 17.46
CA ARG A 23 -10.49 -9.60 18.74
C ARG A 23 -11.41 -8.53 19.28
N ALA A 24 -11.80 -7.57 18.44
CA ALA A 24 -12.70 -6.48 18.82
C ALA A 24 -14.07 -6.99 19.29
N LEU A 25 -14.66 -7.95 18.57
CA LEU A 25 -15.93 -8.57 18.94
C LEU A 25 -15.83 -9.31 20.29
N ARG A 26 -14.75 -10.08 20.50
CA ARG A 26 -14.53 -10.81 21.76
C ARG A 26 -14.42 -9.84 22.94
N VAL A 27 -13.60 -8.79 22.82
CA VAL A 27 -13.43 -7.78 23.87
C VAL A 27 -14.74 -7.04 24.14
N ALA A 28 -15.49 -6.65 23.11
CA ALA A 28 -16.79 -5.98 23.26
C ALA A 28 -17.82 -6.86 23.99
N ILE A 29 -17.86 -8.16 23.69
CA ILE A 29 -18.75 -9.12 24.38
C ILE A 29 -18.32 -9.29 25.84
N SER A 30 -17.02 -9.43 26.09
CA SER A 30 -16.46 -9.56 27.43
C SER A 30 -16.74 -8.32 28.30
N GLU A 31 -16.52 -7.11 27.78
CA GLU A 31 -16.80 -5.85 28.51
C GLU A 31 -18.30 -5.67 28.77
N ARG A 32 -19.16 -6.09 27.84
CA ARG A 32 -20.61 -6.02 28.03
C ARG A 32 -21.15 -7.05 29.02
N GLY A 33 -20.40 -8.13 29.25
CA GLY A 33 -20.78 -9.21 30.17
C GLY A 33 -22.04 -9.98 29.75
N LEU A 34 -22.39 -9.97 28.46
CA LEU A 34 -23.60 -10.65 27.97
C LEU A 34 -23.29 -12.09 27.53
N PRO A 35 -24.00 -13.10 28.06
CA PRO A 35 -23.85 -14.47 27.57
C PRO A 35 -24.39 -14.59 26.13
N LEU A 36 -23.76 -15.44 25.31
CA LEU A 36 -24.09 -15.64 23.90
C LEU A 36 -25.57 -15.91 23.64
N ALA A 37 -26.24 -16.70 24.50
CA ALA A 37 -27.66 -16.98 24.39
C ALA A 37 -28.53 -15.70 24.46
N ARG A 38 -28.12 -14.75 25.31
CA ARG A 38 -28.82 -13.46 25.48
C ARG A 38 -28.58 -12.48 24.33
N LEU A 39 -27.43 -12.60 23.66
CA LEU A 39 -27.16 -11.90 22.40
C LEU A 39 -28.05 -12.44 21.28
N CYS A 40 -28.13 -13.77 21.13
CA CYS A 40 -29.00 -14.41 20.13
C CYS A 40 -30.47 -14.02 20.32
N ALA A 41 -30.97 -14.05 21.57
CA ALA A 41 -32.33 -13.64 21.89
C ALA A 41 -32.61 -12.14 21.63
N HIS A 42 -31.61 -11.25 21.70
CA HIS A 42 -31.77 -9.85 21.30
C HIS A 42 -31.85 -9.70 19.78
N LEU A 43 -31.00 -10.43 19.04
CA LEU A 43 -30.98 -10.41 17.58
C LEU A 43 -32.28 -10.98 17.00
N GLU A 44 -32.79 -12.07 17.57
CA GLU A 44 -34.06 -12.69 17.15
C GLU A 44 -35.26 -11.76 17.32
N ARG A 45 -35.32 -10.99 18.41
CA ARG A 45 -36.36 -9.96 18.60
C ARG A 45 -36.34 -8.84 17.56
N ARG A 46 -35.21 -8.67 16.86
CA ARG A 46 -35.04 -7.73 15.74
C ARG A 46 -35.24 -8.39 14.38
N GLY A 47 -35.72 -9.64 14.34
CA GLY A 47 -35.92 -10.41 13.12
C GLY A 47 -34.63 -10.99 12.52
N LEU A 48 -33.50 -10.88 13.22
CA LEU A 48 -32.18 -11.33 12.74
C LEU A 48 -31.85 -12.70 13.35
N ARG A 49 -32.12 -13.77 12.60
CA ARG A 49 -31.82 -15.15 13.03
C ARG A 49 -30.34 -15.48 12.82
N VAL A 50 -29.57 -15.58 13.91
CA VAL A 50 -28.18 -16.05 13.91
C VAL A 50 -27.97 -17.00 15.08
N GLY A 51 -27.42 -18.19 14.80
CA GLY A 51 -27.12 -19.17 15.83
C GLY A 51 -25.87 -18.82 16.65
N GLY A 52 -25.86 -19.19 17.94
CA GLY A 52 -24.74 -18.93 18.84
C GLY A 52 -23.40 -19.53 18.39
N SER A 53 -23.43 -20.62 17.62
CA SER A 53 -22.24 -21.21 16.99
C SER A 53 -21.59 -20.28 15.96
N THR A 54 -22.38 -19.48 15.24
CA THR A 54 -21.89 -18.52 14.25
C THR A 54 -21.15 -17.38 14.94
N ILE A 55 -21.75 -16.80 15.99
CA ILE A 55 -21.10 -15.74 16.78
C ILE A 55 -19.85 -16.29 17.50
N SER A 56 -19.87 -17.54 17.94
CA SER A 56 -18.69 -18.22 18.50
C SER A 56 -17.57 -18.42 17.48
N TYR A 57 -17.89 -18.74 16.22
CA TYR A 57 -16.90 -18.82 15.14
C TYR A 57 -16.32 -17.45 14.80
N TRP A 58 -17.14 -16.40 14.83
CA TRP A 58 -16.69 -15.02 14.64
C TRP A 58 -15.72 -14.55 15.74
N GLN A 59 -16.00 -14.84 17.02
CA GLN A 59 -15.10 -14.51 18.13
C GLN A 59 -13.75 -15.24 18.08
N ARG A 60 -13.71 -16.44 17.48
CA ARG A 60 -12.49 -17.23 17.31
C ARG A 60 -11.74 -16.92 16.01
N GLY A 61 -12.28 -16.04 15.16
CA GLY A 61 -11.70 -15.74 13.85
C GLY A 61 -11.77 -16.89 12.84
N LEU A 62 -12.55 -17.95 13.13
CA LEU A 62 -12.71 -19.12 12.26
C LEU A 62 -13.61 -18.83 11.05
N ARG A 63 -14.47 -17.81 11.17
CA ARG A 63 -15.27 -17.24 10.07
C ARG A 63 -15.35 -15.73 10.26
N VAL A 64 -15.40 -15.01 9.15
CA VAL A 64 -15.68 -13.57 9.13
C VAL A 64 -17.10 -13.37 8.60
N PRO A 65 -17.89 -12.43 9.15
CA PRO A 65 -19.20 -12.12 8.60
C PRO A 65 -19.07 -11.66 7.14
N ASP A 66 -19.76 -12.31 6.22
CA ASP A 66 -19.72 -11.99 4.78
C ASP A 66 -21.15 -11.81 4.25
N GLY A 67 -21.35 -10.84 3.35
CA GLY A 67 -22.63 -10.50 2.75
C GLY A 67 -23.53 -9.52 3.56
N PRO A 68 -24.62 -9.03 2.93
CA PRO A 68 -25.49 -7.98 3.49
C PRO A 68 -26.26 -8.41 4.74
N GLN A 69 -26.70 -9.68 4.81
CA GLN A 69 -27.41 -10.21 5.98
C GLN A 69 -26.50 -10.27 7.21
N SER A 70 -25.24 -10.68 7.04
CA SER A 70 -24.25 -10.72 8.12
C SER A 70 -23.86 -9.32 8.60
N ALA A 71 -23.82 -8.33 7.69
CA ALA A 71 -23.59 -6.93 8.05
C ALA A 71 -24.73 -6.36 8.91
N ALA A 72 -25.99 -6.66 8.58
CA ALA A 72 -27.14 -6.25 9.39
C ALA A 72 -27.09 -6.83 10.80
N VAL A 73 -26.65 -8.09 10.95
CA VAL A 73 -26.44 -8.73 12.26
C VAL A 73 -25.37 -7.99 13.07
N VAL A 74 -24.27 -7.60 12.43
CA VAL A 74 -23.17 -6.93 13.14
C VAL A 74 -23.56 -5.51 13.54
N HIS A 75 -24.32 -4.78 12.73
CA HIS A 75 -24.92 -3.51 13.16
C HIS A 75 -25.81 -3.69 14.39
N ALA A 76 -26.67 -4.70 14.39
CA ALA A 76 -27.51 -4.97 15.55
C ALA A 76 -26.67 -5.34 16.80
N LEU A 77 -25.54 -6.03 16.62
CA LEU A 77 -24.58 -6.32 17.70
C LEU A 77 -23.92 -5.06 18.24
N GLU A 78 -23.57 -4.07 17.41
CA GLU A 78 -22.97 -2.81 17.86
C GLU A 78 -23.85 -2.11 18.90
N GLU A 79 -25.15 -2.03 18.62
CA GLU A 79 -26.15 -1.47 19.54
C GLU A 79 -26.31 -2.30 20.83
N ILE A 80 -26.36 -3.63 20.73
CA ILE A 80 -26.53 -4.51 21.90
C ILE A 80 -25.30 -4.44 22.83
N LEU A 81 -24.11 -4.39 22.21
CA LEU A 81 -22.82 -4.31 22.89
C LEU A 81 -22.49 -2.88 23.34
N ASN A 82 -23.29 -1.89 22.93
CA ASN A 82 -23.10 -0.48 23.27
C ASN A 82 -21.72 0.06 22.84
N VAL A 83 -21.25 -0.39 21.68
CA VAL A 83 -20.06 0.16 21.01
C VAL A 83 -20.49 1.23 20.00
N PRO A 84 -19.58 2.13 19.57
CA PRO A 84 -19.94 3.13 18.57
C PRO A 84 -20.51 2.50 17.30
N GLU A 85 -21.45 3.20 16.67
CA GLU A 85 -22.04 2.79 15.40
C GLU A 85 -20.94 2.59 14.34
N HIS A 86 -21.05 1.53 13.54
CA HIS A 86 -20.07 1.12 12.53
C HIS A 86 -18.69 0.70 13.05
N ALA A 87 -18.46 0.61 14.37
CA ALA A 87 -17.15 0.26 14.92
C ALA A 87 -16.72 -1.19 14.66
N LEU A 88 -17.65 -2.15 14.66
CA LEU A 88 -17.39 -3.56 14.34
C LEU A 88 -17.59 -3.84 12.84
N VAL A 89 -18.60 -3.23 12.21
CA VAL A 89 -18.84 -3.37 10.76
C VAL A 89 -17.68 -2.79 9.95
N GLY A 90 -17.08 -1.69 10.41
CA GLY A 90 -15.89 -1.09 9.82
C GLY A 90 -14.63 -1.97 9.91
N LEU A 91 -14.64 -3.03 10.72
CA LEU A 91 -13.55 -4.03 10.80
C LEU A 91 -13.80 -5.24 9.91
N ILE A 92 -15.03 -5.44 9.44
CA ILE A 92 -15.42 -6.54 8.53
C ILE A 92 -15.13 -6.17 7.08
N ARG A 93 -15.34 -4.90 6.72
CA ARG A 93 -14.96 -4.37 5.41
C ARG A 93 -13.54 -3.80 5.49
N PRO A 94 -12.69 -3.98 4.46
CA PRO A 94 -11.45 -3.21 4.37
C PRO A 94 -11.82 -1.75 4.54
N ARG A 95 -11.25 -1.07 5.53
CA ARG A 95 -11.57 0.31 5.89
C ARG A 95 -11.66 1.18 4.63
N ARG A 96 -12.87 1.53 4.21
CA ARG A 96 -13.08 2.77 3.46
C ARG A 96 -13.00 3.87 4.50
N ARG A 97 -11.79 4.32 4.77
CA ARG A 97 -11.57 5.53 5.55
C ARG A 97 -12.32 6.65 4.80
N PRO A 98 -13.20 7.42 5.46
CA PRO A 98 -13.68 8.67 4.88
C PRO A 98 -12.45 9.47 4.42
N LEU A 99 -12.55 10.18 3.29
CA LEU A 99 -11.57 11.18 2.87
C LEU A 99 -11.52 12.30 3.92
N GLY A 100 -10.93 12.00 5.06
CA GLY A 100 -10.50 12.92 6.08
C GLY A 100 -8.99 12.91 6.03
N ASP A 101 -8.43 14.10 5.96
CA ASP A 101 -7.02 14.46 5.92
C ASP A 101 -6.18 13.72 6.98
N VAL A 102 -5.71 12.50 6.67
CA VAL A 102 -4.75 11.76 7.51
C VAL A 102 -3.47 11.41 6.74
N GLY A 103 -3.26 12.07 5.61
CA GLY A 103 -1.96 12.13 4.96
C GLY A 103 -1.39 13.51 5.23
N GLY A 104 -0.41 13.63 6.13
CA GLY A 104 0.38 14.86 6.20
C GLY A 104 0.92 15.23 4.82
N ALA A 105 1.30 16.51 4.65
CA ALA A 105 1.82 17.01 3.38
C ALA A 105 2.87 16.04 2.80
N PRO A 106 2.84 15.75 1.47
CA PRO A 106 3.80 14.85 0.86
C PRO A 106 5.23 15.28 1.17
N ARG A 107 6.04 14.35 1.69
CA ARG A 107 7.48 14.58 1.84
C ARG A 107 8.11 14.88 0.48
N ARG A 108 9.17 15.67 0.46
CA ARG A 108 9.93 15.92 -0.77
C ARG A 108 10.81 14.72 -1.10
N TRP A 109 11.10 14.50 -2.38
CA TRP A 109 12.01 13.44 -2.81
C TRP A 109 13.39 13.58 -2.16
N ALA A 110 13.94 14.79 -2.13
CA ALA A 110 15.23 15.08 -1.51
C ALA A 110 15.27 14.81 0.00
N GLU A 111 14.14 14.93 0.72
CA GLU A 111 14.05 14.60 2.16
C GLU A 111 14.12 13.10 2.40
N LEU A 112 13.60 12.30 1.46
CA LEU A 112 13.64 10.85 1.55
C LEU A 112 14.96 10.29 1.03
N SER A 113 15.55 10.91 0.00
CA SER A 113 16.85 10.53 -0.54
C SER A 113 17.40 11.65 -1.43
N GLY A 114 18.58 12.19 -1.10
CA GLY A 114 19.28 13.19 -1.90
C GLY A 114 19.61 12.73 -3.33
N GLN A 115 19.57 11.42 -3.60
CA GLN A 115 19.70 10.84 -4.93
C GLN A 115 18.55 11.25 -5.89
N TRP A 116 17.42 11.70 -5.35
CA TRP A 116 16.24 12.05 -6.14
C TRP A 116 16.05 13.57 -6.23
N SER A 117 17.12 14.35 -6.07
CA SER A 117 17.07 15.81 -6.08
C SER A 117 16.61 16.39 -7.42
N SER A 118 16.95 15.76 -8.54
CA SER A 118 16.54 16.18 -9.89
C SER A 118 15.07 15.89 -10.22
N ALA A 119 14.37 15.13 -9.39
CA ALA A 119 12.97 14.76 -9.65
C ALA A 119 12.05 16.00 -9.70
N ALA A 120 12.31 16.99 -8.85
CA ALA A 120 11.52 18.22 -8.82
C ALA A 120 11.69 19.05 -10.10
N ASP A 121 12.92 19.17 -10.60
CA ASP A 121 13.23 19.90 -11.84
C ASP A 121 12.61 19.21 -13.06
N LEU A 122 12.76 17.88 -13.16
CA LEU A 122 12.15 17.08 -14.23
C LEU A 122 10.61 17.15 -14.24
N LEU A 123 9.98 17.19 -13.06
CA LEU A 123 8.54 17.42 -12.95
C LEU A 123 8.16 18.85 -13.39
N GLY A 124 9.00 19.83 -13.07
CA GLY A 124 8.85 21.22 -13.53
C GLY A 124 8.86 21.36 -15.05
N GLU A 125 9.71 20.61 -15.75
CA GLU A 125 9.73 20.54 -17.22
C GLU A 125 8.45 19.93 -17.86
N LEU A 126 7.59 19.30 -17.04
CA LEU A 126 6.27 18.80 -17.42
C LEU A 126 5.13 19.69 -16.91
N ASP A 127 5.46 20.86 -16.38
CA ASP A 127 4.55 21.83 -15.75
C ASP A 127 3.84 21.28 -14.50
N VAL A 128 4.51 20.37 -13.77
CA VAL A 128 3.97 19.74 -12.56
C VAL A 128 4.81 20.11 -11.34
N PRO A 129 4.28 20.91 -10.42
CA PRO A 129 4.95 21.12 -9.14
C PRO A 129 5.08 19.81 -8.36
N GLU A 130 6.22 19.59 -7.71
CA GLU A 130 6.50 18.38 -6.93
C GLU A 130 5.40 18.07 -5.88
N SER A 131 4.85 19.11 -5.26
CA SER A 131 3.78 19.00 -4.25
C SER A 131 2.44 18.53 -4.83
N ARG A 132 2.24 18.66 -6.14
CA ARG A 132 1.02 18.27 -6.87
C ARG A 132 1.17 16.94 -7.60
N CYS A 133 2.41 16.48 -7.82
CA CYS A 133 2.70 15.20 -8.45
C CYS A 133 1.96 14.04 -7.75
N ASN A 134 1.02 13.41 -8.47
CA ASN A 134 0.12 12.35 -8.00
C ASN A 134 -0.68 12.66 -6.72
N ALA A 135 -0.77 13.93 -6.28
CA ALA A 135 -1.36 14.28 -4.98
C ALA A 135 -2.86 13.94 -4.87
N ASP A 136 -3.55 13.93 -6.00
CA ASP A 136 -4.98 13.63 -6.09
C ASP A 136 -5.24 12.11 -6.27
N LEU A 137 -4.20 11.28 -6.24
CA LEU A 137 -4.28 9.83 -6.38
C LEU A 137 -3.83 9.16 -5.07
N GLU A 138 -4.69 8.33 -4.50
CA GLU A 138 -4.36 7.46 -3.39
C GLU A 138 -3.89 6.10 -3.91
N VAL A 139 -2.67 5.69 -3.56
CA VAL A 139 -2.17 4.34 -3.86
C VAL A 139 -2.77 3.33 -2.87
N LEU A 140 -3.59 2.41 -3.37
CA LEU A 140 -4.21 1.34 -2.57
C LEU A 140 -3.35 0.09 -2.50
N ALA A 141 -2.67 -0.22 -3.59
CA ALA A 141 -1.74 -1.33 -3.70
C ALA A 141 -0.71 -1.02 -4.80
N ALA A 142 0.54 -1.39 -4.57
CA ALA A 142 1.58 -1.37 -5.59
C ALA A 142 2.28 -2.73 -5.64
N HIS A 143 2.59 -3.19 -6.84
CA HIS A 143 3.39 -4.37 -7.10
C HIS A 143 4.52 -3.99 -8.04
N HIS A 144 5.74 -4.19 -7.58
CA HIS A 144 6.97 -4.01 -8.33
C HIS A 144 7.58 -5.38 -8.60
N SER A 145 7.83 -5.69 -9.87
CA SER A 145 8.44 -6.92 -10.35
C SER A 145 9.71 -6.60 -11.13
N MET A 146 10.86 -6.89 -10.52
CA MET A 146 12.19 -6.65 -11.06
C MET A 146 12.70 -7.92 -11.75
N GLU A 147 13.31 -7.77 -12.92
CA GLU A 147 14.00 -8.85 -13.65
C GLU A 147 15.50 -8.55 -13.64
N VAL A 148 16.31 -9.48 -13.15
CA VAL A 148 17.77 -9.34 -13.03
C VAL A 148 18.48 -10.36 -13.91
N GLY A 149 19.39 -9.88 -14.75
CA GLY A 149 20.16 -10.71 -15.68
C GLY A 149 21.33 -11.47 -15.04
N PRO A 150 22.01 -12.33 -15.81
CA PRO A 150 23.15 -13.15 -15.35
C PRO A 150 24.43 -12.33 -15.07
N ASP A 151 24.41 -11.04 -15.32
CA ASP A 151 25.47 -10.07 -15.00
C ASP A 151 25.12 -9.23 -13.75
N ARG A 152 24.07 -9.62 -13.01
CA ARG A 152 23.53 -8.90 -11.85
C ARG A 152 22.91 -7.54 -12.21
N VAL A 153 22.71 -7.24 -13.50
CA VAL A 153 22.14 -5.97 -13.97
C VAL A 153 20.62 -6.08 -14.05
N MET A 154 19.92 -5.06 -13.57
CA MET A 154 18.47 -4.92 -13.79
C MET A 154 18.20 -4.93 -15.30
N ARG A 155 17.19 -5.68 -15.76
CA ARG A 155 16.76 -5.72 -17.18
C ARG A 155 15.43 -5.02 -17.38
N ALA A 156 14.52 -5.22 -16.44
CA ALA A 156 13.20 -4.64 -16.49
C ALA A 156 12.64 -4.45 -15.08
N SER A 157 11.89 -3.36 -14.90
CA SER A 157 11.13 -3.04 -13.70
C SER A 157 9.68 -2.82 -14.09
N THR A 158 8.82 -3.81 -13.82
CA THR A 158 7.39 -3.69 -14.07
C THR A 158 6.69 -3.22 -12.81
N THR A 159 5.92 -2.14 -12.92
CA THR A 159 5.09 -1.60 -11.84
C THR A 159 3.63 -1.75 -12.21
N ARG A 160 2.84 -2.35 -11.31
CA ARG A 160 1.37 -2.37 -11.37
C ARG A 160 0.84 -1.69 -10.12
N VAL A 161 -0.02 -0.69 -10.29
CA VAL A 161 -0.54 0.10 -9.17
C VAL A 161 -2.06 0.23 -9.25
N VAL A 162 -2.70 0.05 -8.09
CA VAL A 162 -4.13 0.28 -7.88
C VAL A 162 -4.28 1.63 -7.21
N LEU A 163 -4.98 2.54 -7.87
CA LEU A 163 -5.18 3.92 -7.48
C LEU A 163 -6.64 4.17 -7.12
N ARG A 164 -6.87 5.14 -6.23
CA ARG A 164 -8.18 5.76 -6.03
C ARG A 164 -8.06 7.26 -6.24
N ALA A 165 -8.91 7.82 -7.09
CA ALA A 165 -8.98 9.27 -7.25
C ALA A 165 -9.56 9.91 -5.97
N ARG A 166 -8.88 10.90 -5.41
CA ARG A 166 -9.34 11.64 -4.22
C ARG A 166 -10.40 12.68 -4.55
N ARG A 167 -10.41 13.15 -5.80
CA ARG A 167 -11.34 14.14 -6.35
C ARG A 167 -11.52 13.87 -7.83
N ASP A 168 -12.51 14.52 -8.44
CA ASP A 168 -12.69 14.48 -9.88
C ASP A 168 -11.49 15.10 -10.61
N GLY A 169 -11.12 14.52 -11.75
CA GLY A 169 -10.18 15.13 -12.69
C GLY A 169 -8.80 14.49 -12.86
N PRO A 170 -8.24 13.65 -11.96
CA PRO A 170 -6.99 12.95 -12.27
C PRO A 170 -7.14 12.16 -13.58
N ASP A 171 -6.21 12.34 -14.49
CA ASP A 171 -6.25 11.75 -15.85
C ASP A 171 -4.89 11.19 -16.26
N ARG A 172 -3.91 11.18 -15.34
CA ARG A 172 -2.56 10.69 -15.57
C ARG A 172 -1.86 10.33 -14.27
N TYR A 173 -0.82 9.52 -14.39
CA TYR A 173 0.12 9.21 -13.31
C TYR A 173 1.53 9.61 -13.74
N PHE A 174 2.34 10.11 -12.81
CA PHE A 174 3.76 10.37 -13.05
C PHE A 174 4.61 9.32 -12.35
N THR A 175 5.52 8.69 -13.09
CA THR A 175 6.56 7.83 -12.51
C THR A 175 7.91 8.53 -12.58
N VAL A 176 8.69 8.38 -11.52
CA VAL A 176 10.07 8.86 -11.45
C VAL A 176 10.95 7.62 -11.38
N TYR A 177 11.97 7.57 -12.23
CA TYR A 177 12.93 6.49 -12.29
C TYR A 177 14.34 7.05 -12.17
N ARG A 178 15.21 6.29 -11.51
CA ARG A 178 16.64 6.53 -11.45
C ARG A 178 17.33 5.22 -11.76
N GLY A 179 18.24 5.25 -12.72
CA GLY A 179 19.05 4.10 -13.07
C GLY A 179 20.13 3.82 -12.03
N ASP A 180 20.59 2.58 -12.00
CA ASP A 180 21.72 2.15 -11.18
C ASP A 180 23.02 2.86 -11.62
N PRO A 181 24.07 2.90 -10.78
CA PRO A 181 25.34 3.53 -11.15
C PRO A 181 25.86 3.04 -12.50
N GLY A 182 26.19 3.97 -13.41
CA GLY A 182 26.63 3.65 -14.77
C GLY A 182 25.53 3.60 -15.83
N CYS A 183 24.26 3.72 -15.43
CA CYS A 183 23.11 3.76 -16.35
C CYS A 183 23.24 4.86 -17.42
N ASP A 184 22.98 4.49 -18.68
CA ASP A 184 22.69 5.41 -19.77
C ASP A 184 21.18 5.70 -19.80
N ILE A 185 20.78 6.77 -19.12
CA ILE A 185 19.36 7.17 -19.04
C ILE A 185 18.75 7.46 -20.42
N GLY A 186 19.56 7.81 -21.42
CA GLY A 186 19.13 8.05 -22.80
C GLY A 186 18.60 6.79 -23.47
N ALA A 187 19.17 5.63 -23.14
CA ALA A 187 18.76 4.32 -23.64
C ALA A 187 17.57 3.71 -22.89
N VAL A 188 17.20 4.25 -21.73
CA VAL A 188 16.10 3.71 -20.91
C VAL A 188 14.75 3.92 -21.59
N GLU A 189 13.99 2.84 -21.72
CA GLU A 189 12.65 2.84 -22.30
C GLU A 189 11.56 2.74 -21.23
N VAL A 190 10.44 3.41 -21.46
CA VAL A 190 9.19 3.18 -20.72
C VAL A 190 8.21 2.52 -21.66
N ARG A 191 7.72 1.33 -21.32
CA ARG A 191 6.71 0.60 -22.07
C ARG A 191 5.39 0.71 -21.34
N GLU A 192 4.33 1.04 -22.09
CA GLU A 192 2.97 1.09 -21.56
C GLU A 192 2.45 -0.31 -21.26
N GLY A 193 1.61 -0.41 -20.24
CA GLY A 193 0.89 -1.62 -19.86
C GLY A 193 -0.60 -1.38 -19.87
N GLU A 194 -1.33 -1.95 -18.91
CA GLU A 194 -2.76 -1.72 -18.79
C GLU A 194 -3.06 -0.32 -18.24
N GLY A 195 -4.20 0.26 -18.59
CA GLY A 195 -4.75 1.45 -17.93
C GLY A 195 -3.98 2.76 -18.10
N CYS A 196 -2.92 2.79 -18.90
CA CYS A 196 -2.23 4.02 -19.26
C CYS A 196 -1.60 3.91 -20.66
N ARG A 197 -1.18 5.06 -21.19
CA ARG A 197 -0.29 5.17 -22.34
C ARG A 197 1.02 5.82 -21.95
N ARG A 198 2.05 5.66 -22.77
CA ARG A 198 3.29 6.44 -22.63
C ARG A 198 3.11 7.86 -23.13
N GLY A 199 3.17 8.84 -22.23
CA GLY A 199 3.13 10.27 -22.54
C GLY A 199 4.51 10.89 -22.71
N ARG A 200 4.65 12.14 -22.23
CA ARG A 200 5.92 12.87 -22.25
C ARG A 200 6.94 12.20 -21.32
N VAL A 201 8.19 12.17 -21.74
CA VAL A 201 9.32 11.72 -20.92
C VAL A 201 10.34 12.84 -20.84
N ARG A 202 10.90 13.08 -19.66
CA ARG A 202 12.03 13.99 -19.40
C ARG A 202 13.14 13.22 -18.74
N ARG A 203 14.38 13.53 -19.12
CA ARG A 203 15.59 12.82 -18.66
C ARG A 203 16.60 13.85 -18.20
N HIS A 204 17.33 13.50 -17.15
CA HIS A 204 18.43 14.28 -16.61
C HIS A 204 19.66 13.37 -16.55
N GLU A 205 20.51 13.47 -17.57
CA GLU A 205 21.73 12.65 -17.72
C GLU A 205 22.67 12.76 -16.52
N PRO A 206 22.97 13.96 -15.95
CA PRO A 206 23.93 14.05 -14.85
C PRO A 206 23.52 13.28 -13.59
N SER A 207 22.21 13.06 -13.37
CA SER A 207 21.71 12.27 -12.24
C SER A 207 21.24 10.87 -12.62
N GLY A 208 21.31 10.49 -13.90
CA GLY A 208 20.77 9.22 -14.40
C GLY A 208 19.28 9.03 -14.10
N SER A 209 18.49 10.10 -14.17
CA SER A 209 17.07 10.08 -13.74
C SER A 209 16.11 10.47 -14.86
N MET A 210 14.89 9.94 -14.80
CA MET A 210 13.82 10.33 -15.71
C MET A 210 12.48 10.48 -14.99
N VAL A 211 11.60 11.26 -15.59
CA VAL A 211 10.18 11.31 -15.26
C VAL A 211 9.38 10.95 -16.50
N ALA A 212 8.41 10.07 -16.36
CA ALA A 212 7.48 9.74 -17.41
C ALA A 212 6.03 10.04 -16.98
N GLU A 213 5.33 10.74 -17.85
CA GLU A 213 3.89 10.95 -17.78
C GLU A 213 3.18 9.72 -18.37
N LEU A 214 2.20 9.20 -17.64
CA LEU A 214 1.38 8.06 -18.02
C LEU A 214 -0.10 8.46 -18.06
N PRO A 215 -0.59 9.06 -19.17
CA PRO A 215 -1.98 9.46 -19.30
C PRO A 215 -2.92 8.25 -19.29
N PHE A 216 -4.10 8.45 -18.71
CA PHE A 216 -5.23 7.53 -18.79
C PHE A 216 -6.06 7.86 -20.05
N ASP A 217 -7.04 7.01 -20.36
CA ASP A 217 -7.97 7.26 -21.47
C ASP A 217 -9.03 8.32 -21.18
N ARG A 218 -9.16 8.72 -19.91
CA ARG A 218 -10.18 9.65 -19.43
C ARG A 218 -9.79 10.23 -18.08
N HIS A 219 -10.58 11.22 -17.66
CA HIS A 219 -10.56 11.71 -16.29
C HIS A 219 -11.26 10.70 -15.37
N LEU A 220 -10.71 10.53 -14.17
CA LEU A 220 -11.29 9.71 -13.11
C LEU A 220 -12.27 10.55 -12.27
N ALA A 221 -13.37 9.93 -11.84
CA ALA A 221 -14.28 10.51 -10.87
C ALA A 221 -13.78 10.31 -9.43
N ALA A 222 -14.21 11.15 -8.50
CA ALA A 222 -13.87 11.04 -7.08
C ALA A 222 -14.28 9.67 -6.53
N GLY A 223 -13.35 9.00 -5.83
CA GLY A 223 -13.54 7.68 -5.25
C GLY A 223 -13.43 6.52 -6.24
N GLU A 224 -13.31 6.81 -7.53
CA GLU A 224 -13.14 5.81 -8.58
C GLU A 224 -11.79 5.09 -8.43
N VAL A 225 -11.79 3.79 -8.70
CA VAL A 225 -10.59 2.94 -8.65
C VAL A 225 -10.08 2.71 -10.06
N HIS A 226 -8.81 3.00 -10.28
CA HIS A 226 -8.13 2.81 -11.55
C HIS A 226 -6.89 1.94 -11.35
N VAL A 227 -6.62 1.04 -12.28
CA VAL A 227 -5.41 0.20 -12.25
C VAL A 227 -4.60 0.54 -13.48
N LEU A 228 -3.29 0.74 -13.28
CA LEU A 228 -2.35 0.88 -14.39
C LEU A 228 -1.14 -0.02 -14.20
N SER A 229 -0.50 -0.38 -15.30
CA SER A 229 0.85 -0.94 -15.29
C SER A 229 1.76 -0.30 -16.33
N TYR A 230 3.06 -0.32 -16.08
CA TYR A 230 4.10 0.09 -17.02
C TYR A 230 5.38 -0.67 -16.70
N THR A 231 6.27 -0.76 -17.68
CA THR A 231 7.59 -1.38 -17.51
C THR A 231 8.68 -0.39 -17.89
N VAL A 232 9.65 -0.18 -17.00
CA VAL A 232 10.89 0.49 -17.34
C VAL A 232 11.89 -0.58 -17.78
N VAL A 233 12.46 -0.42 -18.97
CA VAL A 233 13.51 -1.29 -19.49
C VAL A 233 14.82 -0.52 -19.45
N ASP A 234 15.73 -0.99 -18.62
CA ASP A 234 17.10 -0.53 -18.50
C ASP A 234 17.95 -1.79 -18.40
N GLY A 235 19.03 -1.86 -19.17
CA GLY A 235 20.03 -2.93 -19.09
C GLY A 235 21.45 -2.38 -19.09
N THR A 236 21.61 -1.08 -18.82
CA THR A 236 22.84 -0.31 -18.96
C THR A 236 23.46 0.05 -17.61
N GLY A 237 22.71 -0.11 -16.52
CA GLY A 237 23.20 0.10 -15.17
C GLY A 237 24.25 -0.93 -14.73
N GLY A 238 24.88 -0.66 -13.59
CA GLY A 238 25.74 -1.60 -12.90
C GLY A 238 24.96 -2.72 -12.17
N PRO A 239 25.66 -3.54 -11.37
CA PRO A 239 25.04 -4.56 -10.55
C PRO A 239 24.00 -3.97 -9.60
N VAL A 240 22.81 -4.56 -9.55
CA VAL A 240 21.71 -4.13 -8.67
C VAL A 240 22.03 -4.47 -7.21
N ASP A 241 21.89 -3.50 -6.31
CA ASP A 241 22.05 -3.69 -4.85
C ASP A 241 20.71 -3.73 -4.10
N GLY A 242 19.61 -3.56 -4.83
CA GLY A 242 18.26 -3.61 -4.30
C GLY A 242 17.25 -2.82 -5.11
N TYR A 243 16.03 -2.75 -4.59
CA TYR A 243 15.01 -1.83 -5.06
C TYR A 243 14.21 -1.33 -3.87
N HIS A 244 14.08 -0.02 -3.76
CA HIS A 244 13.30 0.61 -2.70
C HIS A 244 12.32 1.63 -3.26
N GLN A 245 11.03 1.44 -2.94
CA GLN A 245 10.01 2.42 -3.22
C GLN A 245 10.09 3.57 -2.22
N LEU A 246 10.11 4.79 -2.75
CA LEU A 246 10.02 6.04 -2.00
C LEU A 246 8.55 6.43 -1.81
N ALA A 247 8.03 6.23 -0.61
CA ALA A 247 6.68 6.60 -0.22
C ALA A 247 6.67 8.03 0.35
N ARG A 248 6.19 8.99 -0.44
CA ARG A 248 6.07 10.40 -0.03
C ARG A 248 4.91 10.67 0.93
N VAL A 249 3.88 9.83 0.85
CA VAL A 249 2.69 9.83 1.70
C VAL A 249 2.41 8.40 2.14
N ARG A 250 1.54 8.22 3.14
CA ARG A 250 1.05 6.89 3.50
C ARG A 250 0.27 6.29 2.31
N GLY A 251 0.74 5.16 1.83
CA GLY A 251 0.06 4.31 0.84
C GLY A 251 -0.57 3.07 1.47
N GLY A 252 -1.25 2.30 0.62
CA GLY A 252 -1.76 0.97 0.95
C GLY A 252 -0.67 -0.10 0.93
N SER A 253 -0.98 -1.29 0.39
CA SER A 253 -0.04 -2.41 0.39
C SER A 253 1.03 -2.27 -0.69
N LEU A 254 2.19 -2.88 -0.44
CA LEU A 254 3.31 -2.92 -1.37
C LEU A 254 3.86 -4.34 -1.43
N LEU A 255 3.99 -4.87 -2.64
CA LEU A 255 4.72 -6.09 -2.94
C LEU A 255 5.93 -5.75 -3.83
N VAL A 256 7.13 -6.10 -3.39
CA VAL A 256 8.35 -6.04 -4.21
C VAL A 256 8.81 -7.45 -4.48
N GLN A 257 9.08 -7.76 -5.75
CA GLN A 257 9.61 -9.04 -6.18
C GLN A 257 10.82 -8.86 -7.06
N PHE A 258 11.83 -9.70 -6.83
CA PHE A 258 12.97 -9.89 -7.71
C PHE A 258 12.87 -11.25 -8.36
N HIS A 259 13.12 -11.31 -9.66
CA HIS A 259 13.29 -12.53 -10.44
C HIS A 259 14.73 -12.54 -10.97
N PHE A 260 15.54 -13.42 -10.40
CA PHE A 260 16.95 -13.55 -10.74
C PHE A 260 17.15 -14.54 -11.89
N ASP A 261 18.20 -14.34 -12.66
CA ASP A 261 18.68 -15.37 -13.58
C ASP A 261 19.08 -16.62 -12.78
N PRO A 262 18.69 -17.84 -13.20
CA PRO A 262 19.03 -19.07 -12.49
C PRO A 262 20.54 -19.32 -12.31
N ALA A 263 21.38 -18.73 -13.18
CA ALA A 263 22.83 -18.83 -13.08
C ALA A 263 23.42 -17.87 -12.04
N MET A 264 22.64 -16.89 -11.55
CA MET A 264 23.12 -15.85 -10.62
C MET A 264 22.13 -15.61 -9.48
N ARG A 265 22.35 -16.33 -8.37
CA ARG A 265 21.57 -16.16 -7.15
C ARG A 265 22.27 -15.25 -6.16
N PRO A 266 21.52 -14.38 -5.45
CA PRO A 266 22.09 -13.56 -4.40
C PRO A 266 22.52 -14.41 -3.20
N VAL A 267 23.55 -13.97 -2.48
CA VAL A 267 23.97 -14.58 -1.21
C VAL A 267 22.91 -14.32 -0.14
N ARG A 268 22.38 -13.10 -0.12
CA ARG A 268 21.38 -12.69 0.86
C ARG A 268 20.45 -11.64 0.30
N CYS A 269 19.21 -11.66 0.75
CA CYS A 269 18.22 -10.63 0.45
C CYS A 269 17.55 -10.19 1.73
N LEU A 270 17.35 -8.90 1.88
CA LEU A 270 16.84 -8.29 3.09
C LEU A 270 15.61 -7.45 2.78
N GLN A 271 14.48 -7.75 3.40
CA GLN A 271 13.36 -6.82 3.48
C GLN A 271 13.70 -5.74 4.49
N ASP A 272 13.71 -4.48 4.06
CA ASP A 272 13.95 -3.33 4.93
C ASP A 272 12.96 -2.19 4.70
N SER A 273 12.79 -1.40 5.75
CA SER A 273 12.06 -0.13 5.71
C SER A 273 12.73 0.89 6.61
N ARG A 274 12.84 2.13 6.15
CA ARG A 274 13.45 3.23 6.91
C ARG A 274 12.76 4.57 6.64
N PRO A 275 12.78 5.53 7.57
CA PRO A 275 12.11 6.82 7.37
C PRO A 275 12.72 7.67 6.24
N SER A 276 14.01 7.49 5.97
CA SER A 276 14.73 8.07 4.83
C SER A 276 15.94 7.21 4.46
N ALA A 277 16.45 7.33 3.23
CA ALA A 277 17.63 6.60 2.75
C ALA A 277 18.91 6.99 3.50
N HIS A 278 18.93 8.16 4.14
CA HIS A 278 20.04 8.66 4.95
C HIS A 278 20.09 8.05 6.36
N GLU A 279 18.99 7.47 6.81
CA GLU A 279 18.91 6.83 8.12
C GLU A 279 19.35 5.37 8.03
N PRO A 280 20.10 4.88 9.03
CA PRO A 280 20.47 3.48 9.09
C PRO A 280 19.22 2.60 9.21
N CYS A 281 19.25 1.44 8.54
CA CYS A 281 18.22 0.44 8.71
C CYS A 281 18.30 -0.13 10.14
N SER A 282 17.28 0.13 10.95
CA SER A 282 17.21 -0.35 12.34
C SER A 282 16.74 -1.80 12.46
N SER A 283 16.08 -2.33 11.42
CA SER A 283 15.59 -3.70 11.37
C SER A 283 15.45 -4.18 9.93
N ALA A 284 16.13 -5.28 9.59
CA ALA A 284 15.97 -5.98 8.34
C ALA A 284 15.55 -7.43 8.60
N THR A 285 14.68 -7.97 7.74
CA THR A 285 14.28 -9.38 7.78
C THR A 285 14.90 -10.09 6.59
N GLU A 286 15.62 -11.17 6.82
CA GLU A 286 16.18 -11.98 5.75
C GLU A 286 15.07 -12.70 4.98
N LEU A 287 15.18 -12.67 3.66
CA LEU A 287 14.23 -13.25 2.73
C LEU A 287 14.84 -14.48 2.06
N PHE A 288 13.99 -15.47 1.83
CA PHE A 288 14.38 -16.67 1.10
C PHE A 288 14.18 -16.47 -0.39
N CYS A 289 15.21 -16.80 -1.17
CA CYS A 289 15.10 -16.95 -2.62
C CYS A 289 14.52 -18.33 -2.93
N SER A 290 13.27 -18.37 -3.40
CA SER A 290 12.57 -19.59 -3.80
C SER A 290 12.30 -19.55 -5.29
N HIS A 291 12.78 -20.55 -6.04
CA HIS A 291 12.64 -20.62 -7.50
C HIS A 291 13.10 -19.31 -8.18
N ASP A 292 14.32 -18.89 -7.86
CA ASP A 292 14.96 -17.68 -8.39
C ASP A 292 14.18 -16.38 -8.09
N THR A 293 13.21 -16.45 -7.18
CA THR A 293 12.33 -15.34 -6.84
C THR A 293 12.46 -14.97 -5.35
N VAL A 294 12.58 -13.68 -5.08
CA VAL A 294 12.53 -13.11 -3.72
C VAL A 294 11.34 -12.18 -3.65
N SER A 295 10.60 -12.22 -2.54
CA SER A 295 9.38 -11.40 -2.35
C SER A 295 9.36 -10.74 -0.98
N ALA A 296 9.08 -9.44 -0.95
CA ALA A 296 8.85 -8.66 0.26
C ALA A 296 7.46 -8.04 0.21
N TYR A 297 6.67 -8.27 1.27
CA TYR A 297 5.32 -7.70 1.37
C TYR A 297 5.22 -6.74 2.55
N PHE A 298 4.65 -5.57 2.29
CA PHE A 298 4.35 -4.54 3.27
C PHE A 298 2.83 -4.33 3.28
N PRO A 299 2.11 -4.71 4.35
CA PRO A 299 0.65 -4.55 4.42
C PRO A 299 0.19 -3.09 4.33
N THR A 300 1.03 -2.16 4.79
CA THR A 300 0.84 -0.71 4.67
C THR A 300 2.19 -0.04 4.50
N THR A 301 2.25 0.98 3.64
CA THR A 301 3.49 1.73 3.37
C THR A 301 3.40 3.13 3.98
N PRO A 302 3.92 3.38 5.21
CA PRO A 302 4.02 4.74 5.74
C PRO A 302 5.03 5.58 4.93
N PRO A 303 5.06 6.91 5.08
CA PRO A 303 6.09 7.72 4.44
C PRO A 303 7.50 7.23 4.80
N GLY A 304 8.35 7.06 3.81
CA GLY A 304 9.69 6.46 3.97
C GLY A 304 10.16 5.70 2.74
N VAL A 305 11.14 4.84 2.96
CA VAL A 305 11.80 3.99 1.96
C VAL A 305 11.54 2.54 2.32
N HIS A 306 11.01 1.75 1.38
CA HIS A 306 10.58 0.36 1.62
C HIS A 306 10.98 -0.53 0.46
N GLY A 307 11.61 -1.67 0.73
CA GLY A 307 12.09 -2.49 -0.37
C GLY A 307 12.87 -3.73 0.03
N ILE A 308 13.70 -4.16 -0.92
CA ILE A 308 14.62 -5.28 -0.79
C ILE A 308 16.02 -4.78 -1.05
N THR A 309 16.95 -5.08 -0.15
CA THR A 309 18.39 -5.00 -0.39
C THR A 309 18.91 -6.36 -0.83
N VAL A 310 19.83 -6.39 -1.80
CA VAL A 310 20.43 -7.58 -2.40
C VAL A 310 21.94 -7.59 -2.15
N GLU A 311 22.43 -8.65 -1.53
CA GLU A 311 23.86 -8.86 -1.26
C GLU A 311 24.38 -10.02 -2.13
N TRP A 312 25.50 -9.79 -2.80
CA TRP A 312 26.06 -10.72 -3.79
C TRP A 312 27.31 -11.48 -3.33
N ASP A 313 27.94 -11.04 -2.24
CA ASP A 313 29.20 -11.58 -1.69
C ASP A 313 29.08 -11.82 -0.18
#